data_AF-A0A075FMX8-F1
#
_entry.id   AF-A0A075FMX8-F1
#
_cell.length_a   1.000
_cell.length_b   1.000
_cell.length_c   1.000
_cell.angle_alpha   90.00
_cell.angle_beta   90.00
_cell.angle_gamma   90.00
#
_symmetry.space_group_name_H-M   'P 1'
#
loop_
_entity.id
_entity.type
_entity.pdbx_description
1 polymer ?
#
loop_
_entity_poly.entity_id
_entity_poly.type
_entity_poly.pdbx_seq_one_letter_code
_entity_poly.pdbx_strand_id
1 'polypeptide(L)' 'MLLNEGSITNQDVIVIIFNTLGDGPDFKSSADLCMSMSKLIPGASCDIPSLQKEAEKAEATIKETQEESTHLKDSMYR' A
#
# COMPACT_ATOMS: atom_id res chain seq x y z
N MET A 1 -0.14 -14.27 -16.86
CA MET A 1 0.62 -15.36 -16.21
C MET A 1 2.10 -14.96 -16.25
N LEU A 2 2.47 -13.92 -15.50
CA LEU A 2 3.72 -13.18 -15.71
C LEU A 2 4.97 -14.01 -15.38
N LEU A 3 4.89 -14.86 -14.35
CA LEU A 3 5.95 -15.82 -14.03
C LEU A 3 6.26 -16.76 -15.19
N ASN A 4 5.21 -17.30 -15.81
CA ASN A 4 5.37 -18.28 -16.89
C ASN A 4 5.84 -17.60 -18.18
N GLU A 5 5.41 -16.37 -18.43
CA GLU A 5 5.91 -15.56 -19.55
C GLU A 5 7.39 -15.19 -19.38
N GLY A 6 7.82 -14.87 -18.16
CA GLY A 6 9.24 -14.66 -17.85
C GLY A 6 10.10 -15.89 -18.13
N SER A 7 9.62 -17.08 -17.75
CA SER A 7 10.29 -18.35 -18.06
C SER A 7 10.38 -18.62 -19.57
N ILE A 8 9.31 -18.37 -20.33
CA ILE A 8 9.29 -18.55 -21.79
C ILE A 8 10.23 -17.55 -22.49
N THR A 9 10.34 -16.33 -21.96
CA THR A 9 11.14 -15.24 -22.55
C THR A 9 12.55 -15.13 -21.96
N ASN A 10 12.94 -16.09 -21.10
CA ASN A 10 14.24 -16.14 -20.44
C ASN A 10 14.57 -14.87 -19.61
N GLN A 11 13.55 -14.33 -18.94
CA GLN A 11 13.65 -13.19 -18.03
C GLN A 11 13.68 -13.65 -16.57
N ASP A 12 14.56 -13.03 -15.78
CA ASP A 12 14.57 -13.22 -14.33
C ASP A 12 13.38 -12.48 -13.70
N VAL A 13 12.46 -13.23 -13.09
CA VAL A 13 11.25 -12.67 -12.46
C VAL A 13 11.24 -12.98 -10.96
N ILE A 14 10.95 -11.97 -10.15
CA ILE A 14 10.76 -12.09 -8.71
C ILE A 14 9.30 -11.76 -8.38
N VAL A 15 8.68 -12.58 -7.54
CA VAL A 15 7.35 -12.31 -6.98
C VAL A 15 7.50 -12.00 -5.49
N ILE A 16 6.95 -10.86 -5.09
CA ILE A 16 6.96 -10.42 -3.69
C ILE A 16 5.53 -10.53 -3.17
N ILE A 17 5.39 -11.25 -2.06
CA ILE A 17 4.13 -11.40 -1.34
C ILE A 17 4.34 -10.76 0.02
N PHE A 18 3.38 -9.93 0.43
CA PHE A 18 3.38 -9.27 1.72
C PHE A 18 1.97 -9.35 2.31
N ASN A 19 1.89 -9.32 3.64
CA ASN A 19 0.62 -9.37 4.34
C ASN A 19 0.01 -7.97 4.44
N THR A 20 -1.30 -7.90 4.30
CA THR A 20 -2.08 -6.69 4.57
C THR A 20 -3.17 -7.00 5.57
N LEU A 21 -3.68 -5.96 6.23
CA LEU A 21 -4.79 -6.09 7.19
C LEU A 21 -6.11 -6.52 6.51
N GLY A 22 -6.27 -6.34 5.19
CA GLY A 22 -7.43 -6.82 4.43
C GLY A 22 -8.71 -5.98 4.59
N ASP A 23 -8.74 -5.06 5.55
CA ASP A 23 -9.94 -4.28 5.93
C ASP A 23 -10.08 -2.95 5.17
N GLY A 24 -9.17 -2.68 4.23
CA GLY A 24 -9.10 -1.43 3.49
C GLY A 24 -7.70 -1.17 2.92
N PRO A 25 -7.44 0.07 2.46
CA PRO A 25 -6.11 0.48 2.04
C PRO A 25 -5.11 0.33 3.20
N ASP A 26 -4.09 -0.51 3.01
CA ASP A 26 -3.02 -0.72 3.98
C ASP A 26 -1.75 -0.01 3.48
N PHE A 27 -1.68 1.29 3.77
CA PHE A 27 -0.59 2.14 3.28
C PHE A 27 0.72 1.86 4.01
N LYS A 28 0.66 1.47 5.28
CA LYS A 28 1.83 1.05 6.05
C LYS A 28 2.49 -0.18 5.46
N SER A 29 1.73 -1.25 5.20
CA SER A 29 2.27 -2.47 4.57
C SER A 29 2.78 -2.20 3.16
N SER A 30 2.16 -1.24 2.45
CA SER A 30 2.62 -0.78 1.13
C SER A 30 3.94 0.00 1.21
N ALA A 31 4.14 0.83 2.23
CA ALA A 31 5.40 1.54 2.45
C ALA A 31 6.54 0.56 2.80
N ASP A 32 6.26 -0.45 3.60
CA ASP A 32 7.22 -1.53 3.94
C ASP A 32 7.60 -2.36 2.71
N LEU A 33 6.65 -2.62 1.80
CA LEU A 33 6.92 -3.23 0.49
C LEU A 33 7.88 -2.36 -0.33
N CYS A 34 7.61 -1.05 -0.44
CA CYS A 34 8.48 -0.13 -1.18
C CYS A 34 9.90 -0.05 -0.58
N MET A 35 10.02 -0.06 0.76
CA MET A 35 11.31 -0.10 1.43
C MET A 35 12.07 -1.41 1.16
N SER A 36 11.36 -2.53 1.12
CA SER A 36 11.97 -3.83 0.82
C SER A 36 12.44 -3.88 -0.64
N MET A 37 11.67 -3.32 -1.56
CA MET A 37 12.04 -3.21 -2.97
C MET A 37 13.26 -2.31 -3.19
N SER A 38 13.37 -1.17 -2.49
CA SER A 38 14.52 -0.27 -2.64
C SER A 38 15.82 -0.89 -2.15
N LYS A 39 15.77 -1.80 -1.17
CA LYS A 39 16.92 -2.59 -0.72
C LYS A 39 17.28 -3.72 -1.69
N LEU A 40 16.30 -4.28 -2.38
CA LEU A 40 16.48 -5.42 -3.28
C LEU A 40 17.01 -5.00 -4.65
N ILE A 41 16.58 -3.84 -5.17
CA ILE A 41 16.95 -3.37 -6.51
C ILE A 41 18.12 -2.39 -6.42
N PRO A 42 19.33 -2.77 -6.88
CA PRO A 42 20.48 -1.87 -6.87
C PRO A 42 20.18 -0.60 -7.70
N GLY A 43 20.42 0.57 -7.11
CA GLY A 43 20.21 1.86 -7.78
C GLY A 43 18.77 2.40 -7.72
N ALA A 44 17.81 1.66 -7.15
CA ALA A 44 16.49 2.20 -6.88
C ALA A 44 16.52 3.09 -5.62
N SER A 45 16.55 4.40 -5.79
CA SER A 45 16.33 5.34 -4.68
C SER A 45 14.84 5.56 -4.48
N CYS A 46 14.33 5.25 -3.29
CA CYS A 46 12.98 5.60 -2.89
C CYS A 46 13.05 6.53 -1.68
N ASP A 47 12.35 7.67 -1.74
CA ASP A 47 12.22 8.58 -0.60
C ASP A 47 11.16 8.03 0.37
N ILE A 48 11.58 7.02 1.13
CA ILE A 48 10.72 6.30 2.08
C ILE A 48 10.10 7.24 3.15
N PRO A 49 10.83 8.20 3.73
CA PRO A 49 10.24 9.15 4.68
C PRO A 49 9.06 9.93 4.10
N SER A 50 9.18 10.45 2.87
CA SER A 50 8.09 11.16 2.21
C SER A 50 6.92 10.23 1.89
N LEU A 51 7.20 8.99 1.45
CA LEU A 51 6.17 7.99 1.18
C LEU A 51 5.37 7.65 2.45
N GLN A 52 6.06 7.44 3.56
CA GLN A 52 5.42 7.13 4.85
C GLN A 52 4.56 8.30 5.34
N LYS A 53 5.03 9.54 5.17
CA LYS A 53 4.25 10.73 5.55
C LYS A 53 2.95 10.87 4.76
N GLU A 54 3.00 10.62 3.45
CA GLU A 54 1.77 10.69 2.64
C GLU A 54 0.86 9.48 2.85
N ALA A 55 1.41 8.32 3.20
CA ALA A 55 0.63 7.18 3.69
C ALA A 55 -0.16 7.54 4.95
N GLU A 56 0.49 8.11 5.97
CA GLU A 56 -0.14 8.54 7.21
C GLU A 56 -1.25 9.58 6.97
N LYS A 57 -1.01 10.53 6.05
CA LYS A 57 -2.00 11.55 5.67
C LYS A 57 -3.22 10.95 4.96
N ALA A 58 -3.00 9.97 4.08
CA ALA A 58 -4.07 9.28 3.38
C ALA A 58 -4.94 8.47 4.35
N GLU A 59 -4.32 7.73 5.28
CA GLU A 59 -5.03 6.99 6.32
C GLU A 59 -5.87 7.91 7.23
N ALA A 60 -5.30 9.05 7.64
CA ALA A 60 -6.03 10.04 8.44
C ALA A 60 -7.27 10.58 7.73
N THR A 61 -7.13 10.97 6.45
CA THR A 61 -8.24 11.48 5.64
C THR A 61 -9.37 10.44 5.48
N ILE A 62 -9.01 9.18 5.24
CA ILE A 62 -9.99 8.09 5.09
C ILE A 62 -10.73 7.86 6.41
N LYS A 63 -10.00 7.87 7.53
CA LYS A 63 -10.58 7.68 8.85
C LYS A 63 -11.55 8.81 9.21
N GLU A 64 -11.17 10.06 8.99
CA GLU A 64 -12.04 11.23 9.21
C GLU A 64 -13.31 11.13 8.36
N THR A 65 -13.19 10.79 7.07
CA THR A 65 -14.33 10.64 6.16
C THR A 65 -15.29 9.52 6.60
N GLN A 66 -14.75 8.40 7.11
CA GLN A 66 -15.56 7.32 7.68
C GLN A 66 -16.28 7.74 8.95
N GLU A 67 -15.59 8.43 9.86
CA GLU A 67 -16.18 8.94 11.11
C GLU A 67 -17.31 9.95 10.83
N GLU A 68 -17.08 10.91 9.91
CA GLU A 68 -18.10 11.87 9.47
C GLU A 68 -19.31 11.20 8.83
N SER A 69 -19.10 10.22 7.95
CA SER A 69 -20.19 9.46 7.32
C SER A 69 -21.02 8.67 8.34
N THR A 70 -20.38 8.15 9.37
CA THR A 70 -21.05 7.40 10.45
C THR A 70 -21.87 8.35 11.32
N HIS A 71 -21.31 9.50 11.69
CA HIS A 71 -22.02 10.55 12.44
C HIS A 71 -23.24 11.10 11.69
N LEU A 72 -23.11 11.32 10.37
CA LEU A 72 -24.22 11.77 9.54
C LEU A 72 -25.35 10.74 9.47
N LYS A 73 -25.02 9.45 9.32
CA LYS A 73 -26.01 8.36 9.37
C LYS A 73 -26.77 8.35 10.70
N ASP A 74 -26.08 8.38 11.83
CA ASP A 74 -26.73 8.34 13.15
C ASP A 74 -27.62 9.56 13.40
N SER A 75 -27.26 10.73 12.85
CA SER A 75 -28.08 11.95 12.97
C SER A 75 -29.37 11.94 12.14
N MET A 76 -29.42 11.18 11.04
CA MET A 76 -30.61 11.09 10.17
C MET A 76 -31.66 10.09 10.66
N TYR A 77 -31.27 9.13 11.50
CA TYR A 77 -32.17 8.09 12.03
C TYR A 77 -32.72 8.41 13.43
N ARG A 78 -32.53 9.64 13.91
CA ARG A 78 -32.96 10.12 15.22
C ARG A 78 -33.92 11.29 15.08
#